data_AF-A0A9P5T6S2-F1
#
_entry.id   AF-A0A9P5T6S2-F1
#
_cell.length_a   1.000
_cell.length_b   1.000
_cell.length_c   1.000
_cell.angle_alpha   90.00
_cell.angle_beta   90.00
_cell.angle_gamma   90.00
#
_symmetry.space_group_name_H-M   'P 1'
#
loop_
_entity.id
_entity.type
_entity.pdbx_description
1 polymer ?
#
loop_
_entity_poly.entity_id
_entity_poly.type
_entity_poly.pdbx_seq_one_letter_code
_entity_poly.pdbx_strand_id
1 'polypeptide(L)'
;MEVDPFEARLEFLSLLAKLNASQHSIQKVGSFAMRNRNLYEDLYSCIIEELEQRFRLHGVAPVSRGWKSHSRDHLAKASSTLNELMG
;
A
#
# COMPACT_ATOMS: atom_id res chain seq x y z
N MET A 1 -3.01 22.54 -7.03
CA MET A 1 -3.52 22.71 -5.65
C MET A 1 -2.92 21.56 -4.89
N GLU A 2 -2.06 21.85 -3.90
CA GLU A 2 -1.51 20.78 -3.07
C GLU A 2 -2.62 20.26 -2.15
N VAL A 3 -2.79 18.94 -2.12
CA VAL A 3 -3.73 18.28 -1.21
C VAL A 3 -3.13 18.32 0.18
N ASP A 4 -3.95 18.62 1.19
CA ASP A 4 -3.54 18.58 2.58
C ASP A 4 -3.08 17.15 2.96
N PRO A 5 -1.95 16.98 3.68
CA PRO A 5 -1.42 15.65 4.00
C PRO A 5 -2.42 14.73 4.73
N PHE A 6 -3.26 15.30 5.60
CA PHE A 6 -4.25 14.53 6.34
C PHE A 6 -5.38 14.05 5.42
N GLU A 7 -5.88 14.92 4.54
CA GLU A 7 -6.87 14.55 3.52
C GLU A 7 -6.33 13.48 2.56
N ALA A 8 -5.08 13.66 2.09
CA ALA A 8 -4.42 12.71 1.22
C ALA A 8 -4.31 11.32 1.88
N ARG A 9 -3.96 11.27 3.17
CA ARG A 9 -3.89 10.03 3.94
C ARG A 9 -5.25 9.33 4.03
N LEU A 10 -6.32 10.07 4.34
CA LEU A 10 -7.67 9.49 4.44
C LEU A 10 -8.14 8.91 3.10
N GLU A 11 -7.95 9.65 2.00
CA GLU A 11 -8.30 9.16 0.68
C GLU A 11 -7.46 7.93 0.30
N PHE A 12 -6.16 7.97 0.57
CA PHE A 12 -5.26 6.88 0.23
C PHE A 12 -5.57 5.59 1.00
N LEU A 13 -5.85 5.68 2.29
CA LEU A 13 -6.29 4.53 3.10
C LEU A 13 -7.59 3.92 2.54
N SER A 14 -8.54 4.74 2.07
CA SER A 14 -9.76 4.25 1.42
C SER A 14 -9.49 3.51 0.11
N LEU A 15 -8.48 3.95 -0.67
CA LEU A 15 -8.02 3.24 -1.85
C LEU A 15 -7.32 1.92 -1.50
N LEU A 16 -6.46 1.93 -0.49
CA LEU A 16 -5.74 0.75 0.01
C LEU A 16 -6.71 -0.31 0.55
N ALA A 17 -7.73 0.08 1.31
CA ALA A 17 -8.76 -0.83 1.83
C ALA A 17 -9.49 -1.60 0.72
N LYS A 18 -9.60 -1.02 -0.49
CA LYS A 18 -10.23 -1.64 -1.67
C LYS A 18 -9.22 -2.34 -2.59
N LEU A 19 -7.93 -2.21 -2.32
CA LEU A 19 -6.87 -2.77 -3.15
C LEU A 19 -6.92 -4.30 -3.16
N ASN A 20 -6.97 -4.85 -4.37
CA ASN A 20 -7.01 -6.27 -4.66
C ASN A 20 -6.19 -6.58 -5.92
N ALA A 21 -6.23 -7.82 -6.42
CA ALA A 21 -5.42 -8.25 -7.57
C ALA A 21 -5.89 -7.69 -8.92
N SER A 22 -6.97 -6.88 -8.97
CA SER A 22 -7.43 -6.27 -10.21
C SER A 22 -6.54 -5.11 -10.64
N GLN A 23 -6.21 -5.07 -11.93
CA GLN A 23 -5.42 -4.01 -12.56
C GLN A 23 -6.01 -2.62 -12.30
N HIS A 24 -7.34 -2.51 -12.28
CA HIS A 24 -8.03 -1.23 -12.05
C HIS A 24 -7.79 -0.67 -10.65
N SER A 25 -7.90 -1.51 -9.61
CA SER A 25 -7.66 -1.07 -8.22
C SER A 25 -6.21 -0.66 -8.01
N ILE A 26 -5.30 -1.43 -8.61
CA ILE A 26 -3.86 -1.20 -8.67
C ILE A 26 -3.54 0.16 -9.31
N GLN A 27 -4.07 0.42 -10.51
CA GLN A 27 -3.82 1.67 -11.23
C GLN A 27 -4.35 2.89 -10.49
N LYS A 28 -5.48 2.77 -9.79
CA LYS A 28 -6.02 3.86 -8.96
C LYS A 28 -5.07 4.26 -7.83
N VAL A 29 -4.59 3.27 -7.06
CA VAL A 29 -3.63 3.49 -5.97
C VAL A 29 -2.34 4.09 -6.53
N GLY A 30 -1.79 3.50 -7.59
CA GLY A 30 -0.57 4.01 -8.23
C GLY A 30 -0.70 5.43 -8.75
N SER A 31 -1.78 5.73 -9.48
CA SER A 31 -2.03 7.07 -10.01
C SER A 31 -2.24 8.10 -8.91
N PHE A 32 -2.82 7.71 -7.77
CA PHE A 32 -2.94 8.59 -6.61
C PHE A 32 -1.56 8.91 -6.00
N ALA A 33 -0.73 7.89 -5.77
CA ALA A 33 0.63 8.06 -5.27
C ALA A 33 1.47 8.93 -6.20
N MET A 34 1.32 8.75 -7.51
CA MET A 34 2.04 9.54 -8.51
C MET A 34 1.60 11.00 -8.63
N ARG A 35 0.36 11.31 -8.29
CA ARG A 35 -0.11 12.71 -8.22
C ARG A 35 0.32 13.40 -6.94
N ASN A 36 0.50 12.65 -5.85
CA ASN A 36 0.86 13.15 -4.52
C ASN A 36 2.30 12.74 -4.12
N ARG A 37 3.24 12.76 -5.08
CA ARG A 37 4.64 12.33 -4.85
C ARG A 37 5.34 13.11 -3.75
N ASN A 38 4.95 14.37 -3.52
CA ASN A 38 5.47 15.20 -2.43
C ASN A 38 5.15 14.63 -1.03
N LEU A 39 4.15 13.76 -0.92
CA LEU A 39 3.71 13.13 0.33
C LEU A 39 4.21 11.67 0.46
N TYR A 40 5.27 11.29 -0.25
CA TYR A 40 5.70 9.89 -0.34
C TYR A 40 5.96 9.22 1.02
N GLU A 41 6.45 9.96 2.02
CA GLU A 41 6.72 9.44 3.37
C GLU A 41 5.41 9.06 4.10
N ASP A 42 4.40 9.93 4.05
CA ASP A 42 3.08 9.67 4.61
C ASP A 42 2.38 8.52 3.89
N LEU A 43 2.42 8.50 2.56
CA LEU A 43 1.81 7.45 1.75
C LEU A 43 2.48 6.09 1.99
N TYR A 44 3.80 6.06 2.12
CA TYR A 44 4.54 4.84 2.47
C TYR A 44 4.13 4.32 3.85
N SER A 45 4.01 5.22 4.84
CA SER A 45 3.55 4.87 6.19
C SER A 45 2.15 4.23 6.15
N CYS A 46 1.23 4.77 5.34
CA CYS A 46 -0.10 4.19 5.14
C CYS A 46 -0.06 2.77 4.56
N ILE A 47 0.85 2.49 3.61
CA ILE A 47 1.02 1.15 3.02
C ILE A 47 1.47 0.15 4.10
N ILE A 48 2.47 0.53 4.90
CA ILE A 48 2.99 -0.32 5.97
C ILE A 48 1.91 -0.59 7.02
N GLU A 49 1.20 0.45 7.46
CA GLU A 49 0.09 0.34 8.41
C GLU A 49 -1.00 -0.61 7.90
N GLU A 50 -1.44 -0.46 6.64
CA GLU A 50 -2.45 -1.33 6.04
C GLU A 50 -1.96 -2.80 5.96
N LEU A 51 -0.71 -3.01 5.56
CA LEU A 51 -0.11 -4.34 5.52
C LEU A 51 -0.08 -4.98 6.90
N GLU A 52 0.41 -4.25 7.92
CA GLU A 52 0.41 -4.73 9.29
C GLU A 52 -0.99 -5.08 9.80
N GLN A 53 -1.99 -4.24 9.51
CA GLN A 53 -3.38 -4.52 9.89
C GLN A 53 -3.88 -5.81 9.25
N ARG A 54 -3.64 -6.00 7.95
CA ARG A 54 -4.02 -7.25 7.25
C ARG A 54 -3.31 -8.47 7.85
N PHE A 55 -2.04 -8.37 8.23
CA PHE A 55 -1.33 -9.49 8.86
C PHE A 55 -1.79 -9.79 10.29
N ARG A 56 -2.12 -8.76 11.07
CA ARG A 56 -2.68 -8.93 12.42
C ARG A 56 -4.00 -9.71 12.39
N LEU A 57 -4.85 -9.45 11.39
CA LEU A 57 -6.11 -10.19 11.21
C LEU A 57 -5.90 -11.69 10.87
N HIS A 58 -4.73 -12.06 10.34
CA HIS A 58 -4.37 -13.45 10.02
C HIS A 58 -3.49 -14.13 11.09
N GLY A 59 -3.25 -13.50 12.24
CA GLY A 59 -2.43 -14.08 13.32
C GLY A 59 -0.94 -14.19 13.00
N VAL A 60 -0.47 -13.48 11.96
CA VAL A 60 0.94 -13.44 11.55
C VAL A 60 1.61 -12.25 12.21
N ALA A 61 2.72 -12.48 12.94
CA ALA A 61 3.47 -11.43 13.62
C ALA A 61 4.00 -10.37 12.61
N PRO A 62 4.09 -9.09 13.01
CA PRO A 62 4.40 -7.98 12.11
C PRO A 62 5.76 -8.12 11.41
N VAL A 63 5.87 -7.44 10.27
CA VAL A 63 7.00 -7.40 9.32
C VAL A 63 8.38 -7.12 9.95
N SER A 64 8.42 -6.63 11.20
CA SER A 64 9.65 -6.37 11.96
C SER A 64 10.46 -7.60 12.34
N ARG A 65 9.97 -8.84 12.12
CA ARG A 65 10.74 -10.06 12.38
C ARG A 65 10.70 -11.07 11.24
N GLY A 66 11.44 -10.79 10.17
CA GLY A 66 11.93 -11.80 9.22
C GLY A 66 10.86 -12.47 8.37
N TRP A 67 10.61 -11.91 7.17
CA TRP A 67 9.83 -12.55 6.12
C TRP A 67 10.36 -13.96 5.79
N LYS A 68 9.68 -15.02 6.26
CA LYS A 68 9.93 -16.41 5.84
C LYS A 68 8.89 -16.88 4.83
N SER A 69 9.29 -16.80 3.57
CA SER A 69 9.11 -17.71 2.41
C SER A 69 7.79 -18.45 2.10
N HIS A 70 6.72 -18.43 2.89
CA HIS A 70 5.52 -19.27 2.61
C HIS A 70 4.21 -18.51 2.35
N SER A 71 4.20 -17.18 2.47
CA SER A 71 3.03 -16.33 2.14
C SER A 71 3.37 -15.36 1.00
N ARG A 72 3.87 -15.90 -0.12
CA ARG A 72 4.44 -15.11 -1.24
C ARG A 72 3.39 -14.59 -2.22
N ASP A 73 2.23 -15.21 -2.38
CA ASP A 73 1.45 -14.99 -3.62
C ASP A 73 0.66 -13.67 -3.66
N HIS A 74 0.13 -13.21 -2.52
CA HIS A 74 -0.60 -11.95 -2.46
C HIS A 74 0.31 -10.72 -2.32
N LEU A 75 1.45 -10.87 -1.64
CA LEU A 75 2.41 -9.77 -1.41
C LEU A 75 3.38 -9.58 -2.56
N ALA A 76 3.80 -10.65 -3.23
CA ALA A 76 4.64 -10.53 -4.43
C ALA A 76 3.89 -9.75 -5.52
N LYS A 77 2.57 -9.94 -5.64
CA LYS A 77 1.75 -9.15 -6.57
C LYS A 77 1.64 -7.68 -6.17
N ALA A 78 1.34 -7.38 -4.90
CA ALA A 78 1.27 -5.99 -4.43
C ALA A 78 2.62 -5.27 -4.52
N SER A 79 3.71 -5.96 -4.17
CA SER A 79 5.08 -5.43 -4.24
C SER A 79 5.56 -5.24 -5.68
N SER A 80 5.36 -6.21 -6.57
CA SER A 80 5.69 -6.08 -8.01
C SER A 80 4.93 -4.93 -8.65
N THR A 81 3.66 -4.79 -8.28
CA THR A 81 2.80 -3.71 -8.75
C THR A 81 3.27 -2.33 -8.27
N LEU A 82 3.64 -2.20 -6.99
CA LEU A 82 4.18 -0.96 -6.46
C LEU A 82 5.54 -0.63 -7.09
N ASN A 83 6.37 -1.63 -7.39
CA ASN A 83 7.66 -1.45 -8.06
C ASN A 83 7.50 -1.02 -9.53
N GLU A 84 6.53 -1.57 -10.26
CA GLU A 84 6.18 -1.12 -11.62
C GLU A 84 5.56 0.27 -11.64
N LEU A 85 4.80 0.61 -10.61
CA LEU A 85 4.20 1.92 -10.51
C LEU A 85 5.24 2.98 -10.15
N MET A 86 6.19 2.67 -9.25
CA MET A 86 7.21 3.61 -8.72
C MET A 86 8.52 3.67 -9.51
N GLY A 87 8.70 2.82 -10.51
CA GLY A 87 9.82 2.85 -11.46
C GLY A 87 9.71 3.95 -12.50
#